data_AF-A0A7C1VTN5-F1
#
_entry.id   AF-A0A7C1VTN5-F1
#
_cell.length_a   1.000
_cell.length_b   1.000
_cell.length_c   1.000
_cell.angle_alpha   90.00
_cell.angle_beta   90.00
_cell.angle_gamma   90.00
#
_symmetry.space_group_name_H-M   'P 1'
#
loop_
_entity.id
_entity.type
_entity.pdbx_description
1 polymer ?
#
loop_
_entity_poly.entity_id
_entity_poly.type
_entity_poly.pdbx_seq_one_letter_code
_entity_poly.pdbx_strand_id
1 'polypeptide(L)'
;MYIPAISKEIFKELKAAEEKFPEWPTDVIHAAAIVAEESGELVKAAIDFHYGRGSKSELLREAVQTGAMAFRFLIDLEHYASEVPSIKDIEGWKKEGDRKEGAEGS
;
A
#
# COMPACT_ATOMS: atom_id res chain seq x y z
N MET A 1 -28.76 2.48 -8.04
CA MET A 1 -27.30 2.24 -8.01
C MET A 1 -26.79 2.62 -6.62
N TYR A 2 -26.30 1.66 -5.83
CA TYR A 2 -26.05 1.78 -4.38
C TYR A 2 -24.71 2.48 -4.01
N ILE A 3 -24.08 3.19 -4.95
CA ILE A 3 -22.73 3.77 -4.79
C ILE A 3 -22.61 4.63 -3.51
N PRO A 4 -23.54 5.55 -3.18
CA PRO A 4 -23.38 6.39 -2.00
C PRO A 4 -23.37 5.62 -0.68
N ALA A 5 -24.17 4.54 -0.57
CA ALA A 5 -24.24 3.74 0.64
C ALA A 5 -22.97 2.89 0.83
N ILE A 6 -22.42 2.34 -0.25
CA ILE A 6 -21.18 1.56 -0.19
C ILE A 6 -19.98 2.44 0.14
N SER A 7 -19.88 3.62 -0.49
CA SER A 7 -18.83 4.59 -0.17
C SER A 7 -18.88 5.01 1.31
N LYS A 8 -20.08 5.14 1.89
CA LYS A 8 -20.24 5.46 3.33
C LYS A 8 -19.63 4.39 4.24
N GLU A 9 -19.81 3.10 3.94
CA GLU A 9 -19.23 2.03 4.75
C GLU A 9 -17.69 2.02 4.65
N ILE A 10 -17.13 2.31 3.46
CA ILE A 10 -15.67 2.47 3.28
C ILE A 10 -15.14 3.62 4.15
N PHE A 11 -15.79 4.79 4.14
CA PHE A 11 -15.34 5.92 4.97
C PHE A 11 -15.50 5.65 6.47
N LYS A 12 -16.53 4.90 6.87
CA LYS A 12 -16.72 4.48 8.26
C LYS A 12 -15.59 3.56 8.71
N GLU A 13 -15.23 2.58 7.88
CA GLU A 13 -14.12 1.67 8.18
C GLU A 13 -12.77 2.39 8.15
N LEU A 14 -12.54 3.30 7.20
CA LEU A 14 -11.36 4.15 7.15
C LEU A 14 -11.15 4.88 8.47
N LYS A 15 -12.19 5.58 8.95
CA LYS A 15 -12.14 6.28 10.24
C LYS A 15 -11.86 5.32 11.40
N ALA A 16 -12.53 4.17 11.44
CA ALA A 16 -12.31 3.18 12.49
C ALA A 16 -10.87 2.62 12.48
N ALA A 17 -10.29 2.42 11.29
CA ALA A 17 -8.93 1.96 11.12
C ALA A 17 -7.89 3.01 11.52
N GLU A 18 -8.13 4.30 11.22
CA GLU A 18 -7.28 5.41 11.69
C GLU A 18 -7.33 5.55 13.22
N GLU A 19 -8.50 5.37 13.83
CA GLU A 19 -8.65 5.39 15.29
C GLU A 19 -7.95 4.20 15.96
N LYS A 20 -8.01 3.01 15.34
CA LYS A 20 -7.40 1.78 15.87
C LYS A 20 -5.89 1.70 15.62
N PHE A 21 -5.43 2.20 14.48
CA PHE A 21 -4.05 2.16 14.02
C PHE A 21 -3.64 3.56 13.55
N PRO A 22 -3.32 4.47 14.49
CA PRO A 22 -3.07 5.88 14.17
C PRO A 22 -1.79 6.11 13.37
N GLU A 23 -0.82 5.20 13.49
CA GLU A 23 0.40 5.23 12.68
C GLU A 23 0.16 4.54 11.33
N TRP A 24 0.76 5.09 10.28
CA TRP A 24 0.80 4.50 8.94
C TRP A 24 2.25 4.38 8.49
N PRO A 25 2.64 3.33 7.74
CA PRO A 25 4.01 3.19 7.26
C PRO A 25 4.43 4.36 6.38
N THR A 26 5.67 4.83 6.55
CA THR A 26 6.26 5.90 5.74
C THR A 26 6.91 5.39 4.46
N ASP A 27 7.15 4.08 4.34
CA ASP A 27 7.65 3.46 3.13
C ASP A 27 6.53 2.76 2.34
N VAL A 28 6.65 2.86 1.02
CA VAL A 28 5.62 2.38 0.09
C VAL A 28 5.44 0.85 0.13
N ILE A 29 6.48 0.08 0.52
CA ILE A 29 6.43 -1.38 0.51
C ILE A 29 5.55 -1.88 1.65
N HIS A 30 5.79 -1.42 2.88
CA HIS A 30 4.98 -1.82 4.02
C HIS A 30 3.55 -1.27 3.91
N ALA A 31 3.37 -0.04 3.40
CA ALA A 31 2.03 0.50 3.15
C ALA A 31 1.25 -0.34 2.13
N ALA A 32 1.89 -0.76 1.02
CA ALA A 32 1.27 -1.63 0.02
C ALA A 32 1.00 -3.04 0.58
N ALA A 33 1.86 -3.55 1.46
CA ALA A 33 1.67 -4.85 2.11
C ALA A 33 0.40 -4.89 2.96
N ILE A 34 0.06 -3.81 3.67
CA ILE A 34 -1.20 -3.70 4.43
C ILE A 34 -2.42 -3.80 3.49
N VAL A 35 -2.38 -3.11 2.34
CA VAL A 35 -3.47 -3.23 1.35
C VAL A 35 -3.56 -4.66 0.80
N ALA A 36 -2.41 -5.29 0.56
CA ALA A 36 -2.35 -6.67 0.08
C ALA A 36 -2.92 -7.66 1.10
N GLU A 37 -2.65 -7.48 2.39
CA GLU A 37 -3.19 -8.30 3.48
C GLU A 37 -4.72 -8.34 3.46
N GLU A 38 -5.37 -7.17 3.45
CA GLU A 38 -6.84 -7.08 3.40
C GLU A 38 -7.41 -7.68 2.09
N SER A 39 -6.74 -7.45 0.96
CA SER A 39 -7.15 -8.04 -0.31
C SER A 39 -7.05 -9.58 -0.28
N GLY A 40 -6.08 -10.12 0.46
CA GLY A 40 -5.91 -11.55 0.69
C GLY A 40 -7.04 -12.14 1.54
N GLU A 41 -7.45 -11.45 2.60
CA GLU A 41 -8.62 -11.86 3.41
C GLU A 41 -9.92 -11.78 2.59
N LEU A 42 -10.06 -10.79 1.69
CA LEU A 42 -11.17 -10.77 0.73
C LEU A 42 -11.16 -11.99 -0.21
N VAL A 43 -9.99 -12.36 -0.76
CA VAL A 43 -9.86 -13.56 -1.60
C VAL A 43 -10.24 -14.81 -0.81
N LYS A 44 -9.79 -14.93 0.44
CA LYS A 44 -10.12 -16.05 1.32
C LYS A 44 -11.62 -16.09 1.64
N ALA A 45 -12.24 -14.96 1.96
CA ALA A 45 -13.68 -14.88 2.18
C ALA A 45 -14.47 -15.30 0.93
N ALA A 46 -14.00 -14.94 -0.27
CA ALA A 46 -14.56 -15.38 -1.54
C ALA A 46 -14.45 -16.91 -1.74
N ILE A 47 -13.30 -17.48 -1.42
CA ILE A 47 -13.08 -18.93 -1.44
C ILE A 47 -14.03 -19.64 -0.47
N ASP A 48 -14.11 -19.17 0.78
CA ASP A 48 -14.97 -19.79 1.79
C ASP A 48 -16.45 -19.66 1.43
N PHE A 49 -16.89 -18.52 0.90
CA PHE A 49 -18.24 -18.36 0.38
C PHE A 49 -18.54 -19.35 -0.78
N HIS A 50 -17.61 -19.50 -1.73
CA HIS A 50 -17.76 -20.43 -2.85
C HIS A 50 -17.93 -21.88 -2.38
N TYR A 51 -17.19 -22.29 -1.35
CA TYR A 51 -17.27 -23.64 -0.78
C TYR A 51 -18.30 -23.79 0.35
N GLY A 52 -19.21 -22.83 0.53
CA GLY A 52 -20.31 -22.90 1.51
C GLY A 52 -19.88 -22.80 2.98
N ARG A 53 -18.68 -22.28 3.25
CA ARG A 53 -18.12 -22.05 4.60
C ARG A 53 -18.16 -20.57 5.02
N GLY A 54 -18.50 -19.67 4.11
CA GLY A 54 -18.54 -18.22 4.34
C GLY A 54 -19.89 -17.59 4.03
N SER A 55 -19.99 -16.30 4.31
CA SER A 55 -21.21 -15.50 4.22
C SER A 55 -21.03 -14.25 3.35
N LYS A 56 -22.13 -13.71 2.83
CA LYS A 56 -22.11 -12.42 2.11
C LYS A 56 -21.66 -11.25 2.99
N SER A 57 -21.92 -11.33 4.30
CA SER A 57 -21.46 -10.35 5.27
C SER A 57 -19.95 -10.32 5.41
N GLU A 58 -19.28 -11.48 5.34
CA GLU A 58 -17.82 -11.55 5.35
C GLU A 58 -17.25 -10.94 4.07
N LEU A 59 -17.79 -11.28 2.90
CA LEU A 59 -17.40 -10.65 1.64
C LEU A 59 -17.52 -9.12 1.68
N LEU A 60 -18.63 -8.62 2.22
CA LEU A 60 -18.85 -7.18 2.34
C LEU A 60 -17.84 -6.53 3.28
N ARG A 61 -17.58 -7.15 4.44
CA ARG A 61 -16.62 -6.66 5.43
C ARG A 61 -15.22 -6.56 4.83
N GLU A 62 -14.71 -7.66 4.27
CA GLU A 62 -13.34 -7.69 3.73
C GLU A 62 -13.17 -6.74 2.53
N ALA A 63 -14.21 -6.59 1.69
CA ALA A 63 -14.18 -5.64 0.59
C ALA A 63 -14.16 -4.17 1.07
N VAL A 64 -14.91 -3.87 2.13
CA VAL A 64 -14.93 -2.54 2.75
C VAL A 64 -13.57 -2.23 3.40
N GLN A 65 -12.96 -3.19 4.09
CA GLN A 65 -11.64 -3.07 4.71
C GLN A 65 -10.53 -2.88 3.67
N THR A 66 -10.54 -3.69 2.61
CA THR A 66 -9.63 -3.53 1.47
C THR A 66 -9.74 -2.12 0.87
N GLY A 67 -10.97 -1.65 0.66
CA GLY A 67 -11.22 -0.29 0.20
C GLY A 67 -10.67 0.77 1.15
N ALA A 68 -10.92 0.64 2.45
CA ALA A 68 -10.42 1.57 3.45
C ALA A 68 -8.87 1.64 3.48
N MET A 69 -8.18 0.50 3.39
CA MET A 69 -6.71 0.48 3.37
C MET A 69 -6.16 1.07 2.08
N ALA A 70 -6.83 0.85 0.95
CA ALA A 70 -6.48 1.52 -0.31
C ALA A 70 -6.63 3.05 -0.19
N PHE A 71 -7.65 3.55 0.51
CA PHE A 71 -7.79 4.99 0.77
C PHE A 71 -6.67 5.53 1.66
N ARG A 72 -6.28 4.83 2.73
CA ARG A 72 -5.11 5.22 3.56
C ARG A 72 -3.84 5.29 2.73
N PHE A 73 -3.59 4.28 1.92
CA PHE A 73 -2.45 4.27 1.00
C PHE A 73 -2.45 5.48 0.06
N LEU A 74 -3.61 5.85 -0.49
CA LEU A 74 -3.76 7.01 -1.38
C LEU A 74 -3.58 8.35 -0.66
N ILE A 75 -4.02 8.47 0.59
CA ILE A 75 -3.84 9.68 1.42
C ILE A 75 -2.35 9.96 1.62
N ASP A 76 -1.55 8.91 1.84
CA ASP A 76 -0.11 9.01 2.08
C ASP A 76 0.75 8.92 0.80
N LEU A 77 0.13 8.87 -0.38
CA LEU A 77 0.82 8.61 -1.64
C LEU A 77 1.94 9.61 -1.95
N GLU A 78 1.72 10.89 -1.64
CA GLU A 78 2.70 11.96 -1.88
C GLU A 78 3.86 11.96 -0.86
N HIS A 79 3.74 11.25 0.26
CA HIS A 79 4.77 11.16 1.30
C HIS A 79 5.83 10.10 0.99
N TYR A 80 5.52 9.14 0.11
CA TYR A 80 6.49 8.11 -0.27
C TYR A 80 7.57 8.72 -1.18
N ALA A 81 8.76 8.93 -0.62
CA ALA A 81 9.90 9.34 -1.42
C ALA A 81 10.33 8.19 -2.35
N SER A 82 10.59 8.50 -3.63
CA SER A 82 11.36 7.60 -4.48
C SER A 82 12.83 7.78 -4.12
N GLU A 83 13.41 6.88 -3.34
CA GLU A 83 14.87 6.88 -3.11
C GLU A 83 15.66 6.56 -4.39
N VAL A 84 14.99 6.24 -5.50
CA VAL A 84 15.66 6.01 -6.78
C VAL A 84 16.34 7.31 -7.21
N PRO A 85 17.68 7.38 -7.19
CA PRO A 85 18.38 8.53 -7.70
C PRO A 85 18.02 8.68 -9.18
N SER A 86 17.91 9.92 -9.67
CA SER A 86 17.73 10.12 -11.10
C SER A 86 18.90 9.47 -11.84
N ILE A 87 18.68 9.07 -13.10
CA ILE A 87 19.76 8.48 -13.93
C ILE A 87 21.02 9.38 -13.94
N LYS A 88 20.85 10.70 -13.82
CA LYS A 88 21.94 11.68 -13.75
C LYS A 88 22.79 11.52 -12.48
N ASP A 89 22.19 11.10 -11.37
CA ASP A 89 22.87 10.89 -10.10
C ASP A 89 23.75 9.62 -10.15
N ILE A 90 23.30 8.59 -10.87
CA ILE A 90 24.06 7.35 -11.11
C ILE A 90 25.27 7.60 -12.03
N GLU A 91 25.12 8.44 -13.07
CA GLU A 91 26.23 8.84 -13.94
C GLU A 91 27.32 9.64 -13.21
N GLY A 92 26.92 10.43 -12.20
CA GLY A 92 27.85 11.14 -11.32
C GLY A 92 28.75 10.19 -10.52
N TRP A 93 28.20 9.10 -9.99
CA TRP A 93 28.95 8.11 -9.22
C TRP A 93 29.98 7.36 -10.06
N LYS A 94 29.68 7.06 -11.33
CA LYS A 94 30.68 6.49 -12.26
C LYS A 94 31.86 7.43 -12.47
N LYS A 95 31.59 8.71 -12.72
CA LYS A 95 32.65 9.71 -12.94
C LYS A 95 33.51 9.96 -11.70
N GLU A 96 32.94 9.83 -10.51
CA GLU A 96 33.66 9.97 -9.24
C GLU A 96 34.51 8.73 -8.94
N GLY A 97 34.01 7.52 -9.24
CA GLY A 97 34.76 6.27 -9.16
C GLY A 97 35.96 6.24 -10.10
N ASP A 98 35.75 6.58 -11.38
CA ASP A 98 36.81 6.63 -12.40
C ASP A 98 37.91 7.65 -12.04
N ARG A 99 37.53 8.78 -11.40
CA ARG A 99 38.47 9.82 -10.97
C ARG A 99 39.34 9.37 -9.78
N LYS A 100 38.80 8.52 -8.90
CA LYS A 100 39.52 7.98 -7.74
C LYS A 100 40.47 6.85 -8.16
N GLU A 101 40.05 5.97 -9.07
CA GLU A 101 40.91 4.90 -9.61
C GLU A 101 42.10 5.45 -10.43
N GLY A 102 41.91 6.56 -11.16
CA GLY A 102 43.00 7.21 -11.89
C GLY A 102 44.03 7.94 -10.99
N ALA A 103 43.65 8.29 -9.76
CA ALA A 103 44.52 9.02 -8.82
C ALA A 103 45.36 8.10 -7.93
N GLU A 104 44.92 6.87 -7.66
CA GLU A 104 45.66 5.88 -6.87
C GLU A 104 46.70 5.09 -7.70
N GLY A 105 46.65 5.20 -9.02
CA GLY A 105 47.60 4.58 -9.96
C GLY A 105 48.74 5.48 -10.44
N SER A 106 48.93 6.67 -9.84
CA SER A 106 49.97 7.67 -10.22
C SER A 106 51.08 7.82 -9.19
#